data_AF-A0A846UBX1-F1
#
_entry.id   AF-A0A846UBX1-F1
#
_cell.length_a   1.000
_cell.length_b   1.000
_cell.length_c   1.000
_cell.angle_alpha   90.00
_cell.angle_beta   90.00
_cell.angle_gamma   90.00
#
_symmetry.space_group_name_H-M   'P 1'
#
loop_
_entity.id
_entity.type
_entity.pdbx_description
1 polymer ?
#
loop_
_entity_poly.entity_id
_entity_poly.type
_entity_poly.pdbx_seq_one_letter_code
_entity_poly.pdbx_strand_id
1 'polypeptide(L)'
;FAQNVGVIAMTGIKSRFVVVAGGGMLVLLGLLPVLGRVIASVPYPVLGGVGIVLFGSVAASGIRMLTRIDWAKNTNQLIVATSIAMGVIPIAMPTFYAEFPEPVATVSDSGISAAAITAFALNLLFHHVMPASSHKVDDRRHLSSPAESAQTVEVEGPEGDRP
;
A
#
# COMPACT_ATOMS: atom_id res chain seq x y z
N PHE A 1 3.44 10.14 11.67
CA PHE A 1 2.39 10.18 12.71
C PHE A 1 1.10 10.77 12.17
N ALA A 2 0.24 9.94 11.55
CA ALA A 2 -1.09 10.38 11.11
C ALA A 2 -1.97 10.84 12.29
N GLN A 3 -1.65 10.39 13.52
CA GLN A 3 -2.29 10.82 14.77
C GLN A 3 -2.28 12.34 14.96
N ASN A 4 -1.18 13.01 14.61
CA ASN A 4 -1.07 14.46 14.77
C ASN A 4 -2.00 15.22 13.81
N VAL A 5 -2.21 14.68 12.59
CA VAL A 5 -3.14 15.25 11.61
C VAL A 5 -4.59 15.12 12.09
N GLY A 6 -4.92 14.03 12.81
CA GLY A 6 -6.23 13.83 13.42
C GLY A 6 -6.56 14.88 14.50
N VAL A 7 -5.61 15.16 15.39
CA VAL A 7 -5.78 16.20 16.42
C VAL A 7 -5.88 17.61 15.79
N ILE A 8 -5.10 17.88 14.75
CA ILE A 8 -5.17 19.14 14.00
C ILE A 8 -6.54 19.31 13.32
N ALA A 9 -7.14 18.23 12.81
CA ALA A 9 -8.46 18.28 12.18
C ALA A 9 -9.58 18.60 13.18
N MET A 10 -9.47 18.14 14.43
CA MET A 10 -10.45 18.44 15.50
C MET A 10 -10.25 19.81 16.13
N THR A 11 -9.00 20.21 16.37
CA THR A 11 -8.67 21.49 17.03
C THR A 11 -8.66 22.68 16.06
N GLY A 12 -8.53 22.43 14.75
CA GLY A 12 -8.45 23.48 13.72
C GLY A 12 -7.11 24.25 13.70
N ILE A 13 -6.20 23.99 14.64
CA ILE A 13 -4.97 24.78 14.81
C ILE A 13 -3.83 24.13 14.00
N LYS A 14 -3.46 24.78 12.89
CA LYS A 14 -2.34 24.37 12.01
C LYS A 14 -1.05 25.16 12.25
N SER A 15 -0.94 25.85 13.37
CA SER A 15 0.16 26.79 13.66
C SER A 15 1.48 26.07 13.94
N ARG A 16 2.54 26.46 13.23
CA ARG A 16 3.92 25.95 13.47
C ARG A 16 4.42 26.23 14.89
N PHE A 17 3.91 27.29 15.54
CA PHE A 17 4.29 27.64 16.91
C PHE A 17 3.84 26.57 17.91
N VAL A 18 2.73 25.88 17.66
CA VAL A 18 2.26 24.78 18.52
C VAL A 18 3.21 23.58 18.44
N VAL A 19 3.72 23.29 17.23
CA VAL A 19 4.70 22.21 17.04
C VAL A 19 6.02 22.56 17.73
N VAL A 20 6.50 23.80 17.60
CA VAL A 20 7.72 24.26 18.27
C VAL A 20 7.56 24.26 19.79
N ALA A 21 6.43 24.74 20.32
CA ALA A 21 6.15 24.72 21.75
C ALA A 21 6.06 23.29 22.30
N GLY A 22 5.38 22.38 21.58
CA GLY A 22 5.31 20.97 21.92
C GLY A 22 6.68 20.29 21.87
N GLY A 23 7.49 20.56 20.84
CA GLY A 23 8.87 20.08 20.75
C GLY A 23 9.75 20.61 21.88
N GLY A 24 9.63 21.89 22.22
CA GLY A 24 10.33 22.50 23.35
C GLY A 24 9.93 21.86 24.69
N MET A 25 8.64 21.57 24.88
CA MET A 25 8.15 20.85 26.06
C MET A 25 8.71 19.43 26.14
N LEU A 26 8.79 18.70 25.01
CA LEU A 26 9.42 17.37 24.96
C LEU A 26 10.91 17.42 25.32
N VAL A 27 11.63 18.44 24.86
CA VAL A 27 13.04 18.65 25.25
C VAL A 27 13.13 18.91 26.75
N LEU A 28 12.36 19.86 27.29
CA LEU A 28 12.36 20.17 28.72
C LEU A 28 12.03 18.94 29.57
N LEU A 29 11.00 18.18 29.21
CA LEU A 29 10.62 16.94 29.89
C LEU A 29 11.69 15.84 29.77
N GLY A 30 12.38 15.75 28.63
CA GLY A 30 13.48 14.82 28.42
C GLY A 30 14.73 15.14 29.25
N LEU A 31 14.96 16.41 29.59
CA LEU A 31 16.05 16.85 30.47
C LEU A 31 15.77 16.58 31.97
N LEU A 32 14.53 16.25 32.35
CA LEU A 32 14.17 15.97 33.74
C LEU A 32 14.46 14.49 34.09
N PRO A 33 15.47 14.20 34.96
CA PRO A 33 15.82 12.82 35.31
C PRO A 33 14.71 12.10 36.10
N VAL A 34 13.80 12.87 36.72
CA VAL A 34 12.63 12.35 37.44
C VAL A 34 11.70 11.58 36.48
N LEU A 35 11.49 12.08 35.26
CA LEU A 35 10.67 11.40 34.26
C LEU A 35 11.29 10.08 33.82
N GLY A 36 12.61 10.03 33.65
CA GLY A 36 13.33 8.81 33.33
C GLY A 36 13.13 7.72 34.39
N ARG A 37 13.13 8.08 35.68
CA ARG A 37 12.86 7.14 36.79
C ARG A 37 11.44 6.60 36.76
N VAL A 38 10.46 7.45 36.43
CA VAL A 38 9.06 7.03 36.29
C VAL A 38 8.91 6.06 35.12
N ILE A 39 9.50 6.36 33.96
CA ILE A 39 9.47 5.47 32.79
C ILE A 39 10.15 4.14 33.10
N ALA A 40 11.29 4.14 33.79
CA ALA A 40 11.99 2.92 34.20
C ALA A 40 11.21 2.06 35.20
N SER A 41 10.25 2.64 35.93
CA SER A 41 9.36 1.91 36.85
C SER A 41 8.17 1.24 36.14
N VAL A 42 7.98 1.48 34.83
CA VAL A 42 6.88 0.89 34.06
C VAL A 42 7.12 -0.61 33.86
N PRO A 43 6.15 -1.48 34.20
CA PRO A 43 6.28 -2.92 33.99
C PRO A 43 6.45 -3.30 32.52
N TYR A 44 7.28 -4.31 32.24
CA TYR A 44 7.47 -4.85 30.89
C TYR A 44 6.17 -5.21 30.13
N PRO A 45 5.12 -5.79 30.78
CA PRO A 45 3.86 -6.07 30.09
C PRO A 45 3.17 -4.82 29.51
N VAL A 46 3.30 -3.66 30.17
CA VAL A 46 2.73 -2.40 29.68
C VAL A 46 3.51 -1.89 28.47
N LEU A 47 4.85 -1.96 28.54
CA LEU A 47 5.71 -1.59 27.41
C LEU A 47 5.44 -2.48 26.19
N GLY A 48 5.19 -3.78 26.39
CA GLY A 48 4.74 -4.70 25.35
C GLY A 48 3.41 -4.28 24.72
N GLY A 49 2.42 -3.93 25.55
CA GLY A 49 1.12 -3.42 25.09
C GLY A 49 1.23 -2.14 24.25
N VAL A 50 2.05 -1.17 24.70
CA VAL A 50 2.35 0.05 23.94
C VAL A 50 3.03 -0.30 22.61
N GLY A 51 3.98 -1.24 22.62
CA GLY A 51 4.65 -1.72 21.42
C GLY A 51 3.67 -2.28 20.39
N ILE A 52 2.73 -3.15 20.80
CA ILE A 52 1.71 -3.73 19.92
C ILE A 52 0.86 -2.62 19.27
N VAL A 53 0.41 -1.63 20.04
CA VAL A 53 -0.39 -0.51 19.51
C VAL A 53 0.42 0.35 18.53
N LEU A 54 1.69 0.61 18.81
CA LEU A 54 2.58 1.38 17.94
C LEU A 54 2.83 0.66 16.63
N PHE A 55 3.29 -0.59 16.68
CA PHE A 55 3.56 -1.39 15.48
C PHE A 55 2.28 -1.67 14.67
N GLY A 56 1.16 -1.96 15.35
CA GLY A 56 -0.13 -2.15 14.70
C GLY A 56 -0.63 -0.88 13.98
N SER A 57 -0.47 0.29 14.60
CA SER A 57 -0.83 1.57 13.97
C SER A 57 0.05 1.89 12.75
N VAL A 58 1.35 1.58 12.82
CA VAL A 58 2.28 1.73 11.70
C VAL A 58 1.88 0.79 10.55
N ALA A 59 1.60 -0.48 10.85
CA ALA A 59 1.14 -1.47 9.87
C ALA A 59 -0.17 -1.05 9.20
N ALA A 60 -1.16 -0.60 9.98
CA ALA A 60 -2.43 -0.11 9.46
C ALA A 60 -2.26 1.12 8.55
N SER A 61 -1.35 2.04 8.91
CA SER A 61 -1.01 3.18 8.06
C SER A 61 -0.36 2.75 6.74
N GLY A 62 0.49 1.71 6.77
CA GLY A 62 1.06 1.09 5.57
C GLY A 62 -0.02 0.53 4.66
N ILE A 63 -0.92 -0.30 5.18
CA ILE A 63 -2.06 -0.86 4.43
C ILE A 63 -2.91 0.26 3.83
N ARG A 64 -3.21 1.32 4.58
CA ARG A 64 -3.96 2.49 4.07
C ARG A 64 -3.24 3.24 2.95
N MET A 65 -1.92 3.22 2.90
CA MET A 65 -1.17 3.78 1.78
C MET A 65 -1.33 2.90 0.53
N LEU A 66 -1.32 1.58 0.70
CA LEU A 66 -1.57 0.60 -0.36
C LEU A 66 -2.99 0.69 -0.95
N THR A 67 -3.99 1.16 -0.21
CA THR A 67 -5.34 1.33 -0.79
C THR A 67 -5.44 2.49 -1.79
N ARG A 68 -4.43 3.36 -1.86
CA ARG A 68 -4.40 4.51 -2.78
C ARG A 68 -3.78 4.20 -4.14
N ILE A 69 -3.15 3.02 -4.30
CA ILE A 69 -2.57 2.62 -5.59
C ILE A 69 -3.64 2.03 -6.51
N ASP A 70 -3.41 2.14 -7.82
CA ASP A 70 -4.28 1.54 -8.82
C ASP A 70 -4.01 0.03 -8.92
N TRP A 71 -4.90 -0.76 -8.33
CA TRP A 71 -4.84 -2.22 -8.32
C TRP A 71 -5.29 -2.86 -9.63
N ALA A 72 -5.88 -2.11 -10.57
CA ALA A 72 -6.24 -2.66 -11.89
C ALA A 72 -4.99 -2.94 -12.74
N LYS A 73 -3.84 -2.36 -12.37
CA LYS A 73 -2.54 -2.64 -13.01
C LYS A 73 -1.89 -3.86 -12.39
N ASN A 74 -1.85 -4.98 -13.13
CA ASN A 74 -1.14 -6.20 -12.72
C ASN A 74 0.32 -5.92 -12.27
N THR A 75 0.99 -4.97 -12.90
CA THR A 75 2.34 -4.53 -12.54
C THR A 75 2.43 -4.04 -11.08
N ASN A 76 1.47 -3.24 -10.63
CA ASN A 76 1.47 -2.71 -9.25
C ASN A 76 1.28 -3.85 -8.25
N GLN A 77 0.39 -4.80 -8.55
CA GLN A 77 0.18 -5.97 -7.72
C GLN A 77 1.46 -6.83 -7.62
N LEU A 78 2.17 -7.04 -8.74
CA LEU A 78 3.44 -7.77 -8.75
C LEU A 78 4.52 -7.05 -7.92
N ILE A 79 4.68 -5.73 -8.09
CA ILE A 79 5.65 -4.93 -7.30
C ILE A 79 5.38 -5.11 -5.81
N VAL A 80 4.12 -4.94 -5.38
CA VAL A 80 3.74 -5.06 -3.97
C VAL A 80 3.96 -6.49 -3.45
N ALA A 81 3.45 -7.50 -4.16
CA ALA A 81 3.58 -8.90 -3.73
C ALA A 81 5.05 -9.34 -3.59
N THR A 82 5.88 -9.05 -4.59
CA THR A 82 7.30 -9.42 -4.57
C THR A 82 8.08 -8.63 -3.53
N SER A 83 7.80 -7.34 -3.33
CA SER A 83 8.48 -6.56 -2.29
C SER A 83 8.15 -7.03 -0.87
N ILE A 84 6.89 -7.40 -0.59
CA ILE A 84 6.51 -7.98 0.70
C ILE A 84 7.20 -9.34 0.89
N ALA A 85 7.19 -10.19 -0.14
CA ALA A 85 7.88 -11.48 -0.09
C ALA A 85 9.36 -11.31 0.25
N MET A 86 10.08 -10.42 -0.45
CA MET A 86 11.48 -10.12 -0.19
C MET A 86 11.73 -9.58 1.23
N GLY A 87 10.81 -8.78 1.77
CA GLY A 87 10.93 -8.26 3.14
C GLY A 87 10.72 -9.31 4.23
N VAL A 88 10.04 -10.41 3.93
CA VAL A 88 9.83 -11.51 4.88
C VAL A 88 11.02 -12.46 4.93
N ILE A 89 11.81 -12.54 3.85
CA ILE A 89 12.94 -13.48 3.72
C ILE A 89 13.93 -13.42 4.90
N PRO A 90 14.42 -12.26 5.37
CA PRO A 90 15.39 -12.25 6.48
C PRO A 90 14.83 -12.85 7.78
N ILE A 91 13.51 -12.76 7.98
CA ILE A 91 12.82 -13.28 9.16
C ILE A 91 12.54 -14.78 8.99
N ALA A 92 12.13 -15.20 7.79
CA ALA A 92 11.79 -16.60 7.50
C ALA A 92 13.02 -17.49 7.26
N MET A 93 14.08 -16.93 6.69
CA MET A 93 15.31 -17.62 6.31
C MET A 93 16.53 -16.70 6.52
N PRO A 94 17.06 -16.60 7.76
CA PRO A 94 18.14 -15.67 8.11
C PRO A 94 19.46 -15.91 7.36
N THR A 95 19.69 -17.14 6.87
CA THR A 95 20.91 -17.52 6.15
C THR A 95 20.85 -17.24 4.65
N PHE A 96 19.72 -16.74 4.13
CA PHE A 96 19.51 -16.55 2.69
C PHE A 96 20.53 -15.60 2.05
N TYR A 97 20.95 -14.55 2.78
CA TYR A 97 21.90 -13.55 2.28
C TYR A 97 23.37 -13.87 2.61
N ALA A 98 23.67 -15.03 3.20
CA ALA A 98 25.02 -15.37 3.66
C ALA A 98 26.04 -15.53 2.52
N GLU A 99 25.59 -15.85 1.31
CA GLU A 99 26.45 -15.99 0.12
C GLU A 99 26.55 -14.70 -0.70
N PHE A 100 25.86 -13.62 -0.29
CA PHE A 100 25.91 -12.33 -0.98
C PHE A 100 27.15 -11.53 -0.55
N PRO A 101 27.63 -10.59 -1.41
CA PRO A 101 28.68 -9.66 -1.03
C PRO A 101 28.32 -8.90 0.25
N GLU A 102 29.29 -8.72 1.15
CA GLU A 102 29.09 -8.12 2.48
C GLU A 102 28.20 -6.85 2.48
N PRO A 103 28.38 -5.87 1.57
CA PRO A 103 27.56 -4.65 1.57
C PRO A 103 26.08 -4.91 1.26
N VAL A 104 25.80 -5.92 0.44
CA VAL A 104 24.43 -6.31 0.07
C VAL A 104 23.80 -7.10 1.20
N ALA A 105 24.55 -8.04 1.79
CA ALA A 105 24.09 -8.83 2.91
C ALA A 105 23.69 -7.95 4.10
N THR A 106 24.51 -6.96 4.49
CA THR A 106 24.21 -6.07 5.63
C THR A 106 22.93 -5.25 5.44
N VAL A 107 22.67 -4.77 4.22
CA VAL A 107 21.49 -3.94 3.95
C VAL A 107 20.23 -4.80 3.79
N SER A 108 20.37 -5.98 3.19
CA SER A 108 19.26 -6.92 2.95
C SER A 108 18.87 -7.75 4.17
N ASP A 109 19.72 -7.83 5.21
CA ASP A 109 19.40 -8.48 6.48
C ASP A 109 18.23 -7.80 7.22
N SER A 110 17.96 -6.52 6.93
CA SER A 110 16.75 -5.85 7.39
C SER A 110 15.59 -6.09 6.43
N GLY A 111 14.55 -6.79 6.89
CA GLY A 111 13.33 -7.04 6.09
C GLY A 111 12.66 -5.77 5.57
N ILE A 112 12.69 -4.67 6.34
CA ILE A 112 12.13 -3.38 5.90
C ILE A 112 12.95 -2.82 4.74
N SER A 113 14.28 -2.85 4.84
CA SER A 113 15.19 -2.38 3.79
C SER A 113 15.08 -3.23 2.53
N ALA A 114 15.07 -4.57 2.67
CA ALA A 114 14.92 -5.49 1.55
C ALA A 114 13.61 -5.27 0.79
N ALA A 115 12.49 -5.09 1.49
CA ALA A 115 11.21 -4.75 0.87
C ALA A 115 11.26 -3.39 0.15
N ALA A 116 11.80 -2.36 0.79
CA ALA A 116 11.86 -1.02 0.22
C ALA A 116 12.72 -0.96 -1.06
N ILE A 117 13.90 -1.58 -1.04
CA ILE A 117 14.80 -1.65 -2.20
C ILE A 117 14.12 -2.40 -3.34
N THR A 118 13.50 -3.54 -3.05
CA THR A 118 12.79 -4.34 -4.05
C THR A 118 11.62 -3.56 -4.67
N ALA A 119 10.79 -2.93 -3.83
CA ALA A 119 9.67 -2.12 -4.29
C ALA A 119 10.14 -0.97 -5.18
N PHE A 120 11.19 -0.26 -4.77
CA PHE A 120 11.76 0.85 -5.53
C PHE A 120 12.35 0.40 -6.86
N ALA A 121 13.17 -0.66 -6.85
CA ALA A 121 13.80 -1.21 -8.04
C ALA A 121 12.76 -1.70 -9.06
N LEU A 122 11.75 -2.46 -8.63
CA LEU A 122 10.68 -2.94 -9.51
C LEU A 122 9.80 -1.80 -10.00
N ASN A 123 9.48 -0.82 -9.16
CA ASN A 123 8.73 0.36 -9.57
C ASN A 123 9.47 1.16 -10.64
N LEU A 124 10.78 1.36 -10.49
CA LEU A 124 11.62 2.03 -11.49
C LEU A 124 11.68 1.23 -12.79
N LEU A 125 11.88 -0.08 -12.69
CA LEU A 125 11.98 -0.97 -13.84
C LEU A 125 10.70 -0.95 -14.69
N PHE A 126 9.53 -1.11 -14.07
CA PHE A 126 8.28 -1.21 -14.82
C PHE A 126 7.66 0.13 -15.22
N HIS A 127 7.88 1.21 -14.46
CA HIS A 127 7.30 2.51 -14.80
C HIS A 127 8.26 3.42 -15.58
N HIS A 128 9.57 3.17 -15.56
CA HIS A 128 10.55 4.03 -16.20
C HIS A 128 11.34 3.35 -17.33
N VAL A 129 11.68 2.07 -17.19
CA VAL A 129 12.52 1.35 -18.18
C VAL A 129 11.69 0.58 -19.19
N MET A 130 10.55 0.00 -18.76
CA MET A 130 9.65 -0.76 -19.64
C MET A 130 8.20 -0.30 -19.49
N PRO A 131 7.81 0.85 -20.09
CA PRO A 131 6.41 1.25 -20.12
C PRO A 131 5.62 0.15 -20.84
N ALA A 132 4.81 -0.60 -20.08
CA ALA A 132 4.01 -1.67 -20.64
C ALA A 132 3.15 -1.11 -21.78
N SER A 133 3.44 -1.54 -23.01
CA SER A 133 2.56 -1.29 -24.15
C SER A 133 1.21 -1.92 -23.83
N SER A 134 0.18 -1.08 -23.78
CA SER A 134 -1.20 -1.45 -23.46
C SER A 134 -1.61 -2.69 -24.27
N HIS A 135 -1.66 -3.86 -23.63
CA HIS A 135 -2.21 -5.05 -24.24
C HIS A 135 -3.72 -4.87 -24.27
N LYS A 136 -4.20 -4.22 -25.32
CA LYS A 136 -5.62 -4.09 -25.67
C LYS A 136 -6.10 -5.50 -25.96
N VAL A 137 -6.65 -6.19 -24.95
CA VAL A 137 -7.35 -7.45 -25.17
C VAL A 137 -8.53 -7.11 -26.06
N ASP A 138 -8.43 -7.54 -27.31
CA ASP A 138 -9.36 -7.34 -28.40
C ASP A 138 -10.75 -7.85 -27.98
N ASP A 139 -11.66 -6.92 -27.73
CA ASP A 139 -13.05 -7.15 -27.36
C ASP A 139 -13.87 -7.53 -28.61
N ARG A 140 -13.35 -8.46 -29.42
CA ARG A 140 -14.00 -9.01 -30.63
C ARG A 140 -14.91 -10.20 -30.34
N ARG A 141 -15.39 -10.35 -29.10
CA ARG A 141 -16.39 -11.37 -28.74
C ARG A 141 -17.84 -10.88 -28.83
N HIS A 142 -18.07 -9.70 -29.44
CA HIS A 142 -19.42 -9.17 -29.73
C HIS A 142 -19.79 -9.09 -31.21
N LEU A 143 -19.03 -9.74 -32.12
CA LEU A 143 -19.37 -9.79 -33.56
C LEU A 143 -19.77 -11.19 -34.05
N SER A 144 -20.36 -12.01 -33.18
CA SER A 144 -21.11 -13.20 -33.61
C SER A 144 -22.61 -12.98 -33.43
N SER A 145 -23.20 -12.19 -34.33
CA SER A 145 -24.55 -12.48 -34.84
C SER A 145 -24.68 -12.03 -36.29
N PRO A 146 -24.36 -12.89 -37.26
CA PRO A 146 -24.90 -12.82 -38.61
C PRO A 146 -25.97 -13.90 -38.78
N ALA A 147 -27.18 -13.69 -38.23
CA ALA A 147 -28.31 -14.61 -38.44
C ALA A 147 -29.71 -14.01 -38.23
N GLU A 148 -29.94 -12.72 -38.50
CA GLU A 148 -31.29 -12.13 -38.44
C GLU A 148 -31.60 -11.22 -39.64
N SER A 149 -31.22 -11.65 -40.84
CA SER A 149 -31.66 -11.00 -42.08
C SER A 149 -31.52 -11.95 -43.28
N ALA A 150 -32.34 -12.99 -43.34
CA ALA A 150 -32.66 -13.64 -44.60
C ALA A 150 -33.99 -14.43 -44.50
N GLN A 151 -34.96 -13.94 -45.28
CA GLN A 151 -36.06 -14.67 -45.93
C GLN A 151 -37.33 -14.95 -45.11
N THR A 152 -38.38 -14.13 -45.23
CA THR A 152 -39.48 -14.22 -46.23
C THR A 152 -40.18 -15.57 -46.30
N VAL A 153 -41.36 -15.67 -45.69
CA VAL A 153 -42.53 -16.33 -46.31
C VAL A 153 -43.74 -15.42 -46.11
N GLU A 154 -44.11 -14.79 -47.21
CA GLU A 154 -45.36 -14.08 -47.48
C GLU A 154 -46.49 -15.11 -47.59
N VAL A 155 -47.54 -14.99 -46.77
CA VAL A 155 -48.87 -15.59 -47.02
C VAL A 155 -49.95 -14.64 -46.45
N GLU A 156 -50.38 -13.72 -47.30
CA GLU A 156 -51.77 -13.42 -47.69
C GLU A 156 -52.94 -13.77 -46.73
N GLY A 157 -53.78 -12.77 -46.42
CA GLY A 157 -55.15 -12.96 -45.90
C GLY A 157 -55.87 -11.62 -45.60
N PRO A 158 -57.17 -11.44 -45.96
CA PRO A 158 -57.65 -10.17 -46.50
C PRO A 158 -58.48 -9.28 -45.55
N GLU A 159 -58.64 -8.03 -46.00
CA GLU A 159 -59.78 -7.09 -45.90
C GLU A 159 -60.76 -7.14 -44.71
N GLY A 160 -61.13 -5.93 -44.24
CA GLY A 160 -62.33 -5.70 -43.44
C GLY A 160 -62.15 -4.49 -42.53
N ASP A 161 -62.05 -3.29 -43.07
CA ASP A 161 -63.19 -2.37 -43.30
C ASP A 161 -63.32 -1.35 -42.13
N ARG A 162 -63.34 -0.08 -42.52
CA ARG A 162 -63.53 1.15 -41.73
C ARG A 162 -64.70 1.85 -42.42
N PRO A 163 -65.59 2.58 -41.73
CA PRO A 163 -65.18 3.68 -40.82
C PRO A 163 -65.91 3.76 -39.47
#